data_AF-A0A1I7ZVB5-F1
#
_entry.id   AF-A0A1I7ZVB5-F1
#
_cell.length_a   1.000
_cell.length_b   1.000
_cell.length_c   1.000
_cell.angle_alpha   90.00
_cell.angle_beta   90.00
_cell.angle_gamma   90.00
#
_symmetry.space_group_name_H-M   'P 1'
#
loop_
_entity.id
_entity.type
_entity.pdbx_description
1 polymer ?
#
loop_
_entity_poly.entity_id
_entity_poly.type
_entity_poly.pdbx_seq_one_letter_code
_entity_poly.pdbx_strand_id
1 'polypeptide(L)'
;MLSGAFYFYLGFVPGEDPMQAVFVISCITCCLGFNCGGFYKCGTLVARQYSHFVISNIQFIKCLSLLIGPLLVAIFVPQSDNQVQWRTVFIMHAVALVVANVAFFFFATDQPAHFTTFSSPQSKVAPSTTTAVETEKKQVSSPV
;
A
#
# COMPACT_ATOMS: atom_id res chain seq x y z
N MET A 1 -8.44 3.39 7.32
CA MET A 1 -9.65 3.19 8.13
C MET A 1 -10.74 4.21 7.80
N LEU A 2 -10.44 5.52 7.76
CA LEU A 2 -11.39 6.60 7.46
C LEU A 2 -12.35 6.33 6.27
N SER A 3 -11.83 5.86 5.13
CA SER A 3 -12.68 5.49 3.98
C SER A 3 -13.71 4.39 4.26
N GLY A 4 -13.39 3.41 5.11
CA GLY A 4 -14.33 2.34 5.48
C GLY A 4 -15.53 2.89 6.26
N ALA A 5 -15.30 3.89 7.13
CA ALA A 5 -16.39 4.60 7.82
C ALA A 5 -17.27 5.38 6.83
N PHE A 6 -16.69 6.03 5.82
CA PHE A 6 -17.46 6.70 4.78
C PHE A 6 -18.25 5.72 3.89
N TYR A 7 -17.71 4.54 3.55
CA TYR A 7 -18.46 3.49 2.85
C TYR A 7 -19.62 2.93 3.69
N PHE A 8 -19.42 2.77 5.00
CA PHE A 8 -20.49 2.38 5.92
C PHE A 8 -21.60 3.44 5.95
N TYR A 9 -21.24 4.72 6.06
CA TYR A 9 -22.18 5.84 6.00
C TYR A 9 -22.94 5.90 4.66
N LEU A 10 -22.24 5.69 3.53
CA LEU A 10 -22.85 5.65 2.19
C LEU A 10 -23.98 4.61 2.09
N GLY A 11 -23.85 3.46 2.78
CA GLY A 11 -24.88 2.44 2.82
C GLY A 11 -26.20 2.86 3.50
N PHE A 12 -26.23 3.98 4.23
CA PHE A 12 -27.42 4.52 4.89
C PHE A 12 -27.93 5.82 4.25
N VAL A 13 -27.30 6.32 3.17
CA VAL A 13 -27.79 7.51 2.46
C VAL A 13 -29.05 7.14 1.65
N PRO A 14 -30.21 7.77 1.90
CA PRO A 14 -31.42 7.52 1.12
C PRO A 14 -31.29 8.11 -0.29
N GLY A 15 -32.01 7.52 -1.26
CA GLY A 15 -31.98 7.95 -2.66
C GLY A 15 -32.51 9.36 -2.97
N GLU A 16 -33.10 10.04 -2.00
CA GLU A 16 -33.74 11.36 -2.18
C GLU A 16 -32.71 12.50 -2.40
N ASP A 17 -31.50 12.38 -1.85
CA ASP A 17 -30.44 13.40 -1.95
C ASP A 17 -29.17 12.89 -2.69
N PRO A 18 -29.21 12.77 -4.04
CA PRO A 18 -28.07 12.26 -4.82
C PRO A 18 -26.81 13.12 -4.70
N MET A 19 -26.96 14.42 -4.40
CA MET A 19 -25.81 15.32 -4.21
C MET A 19 -24.97 14.96 -2.98
N GLN A 20 -25.62 14.49 -1.90
CA GLN A 20 -24.93 14.02 -0.70
C GLN A 20 -24.18 12.70 -0.98
N ALA A 21 -24.80 11.78 -1.74
CA ALA A 21 -24.13 10.54 -2.15
C ALA A 21 -22.87 10.81 -2.99
N VAL A 22 -22.93 11.72 -3.97
CA VAL A 22 -21.77 12.10 -4.80
C VAL A 22 -20.65 12.74 -3.97
N PHE A 23 -20.99 13.59 -3.00
CA PHE A 23 -20.00 14.18 -2.09
C PHE A 23 -19.27 13.11 -1.26
N VAL A 24 -20.01 12.17 -0.66
CA VAL A 24 -19.43 11.07 0.12
C VAL A 24 -18.56 10.15 -0.76
N ILE A 25 -19.01 9.80 -1.97
CA ILE A 25 -18.22 9.01 -2.94
C ILE A 25 -16.92 9.74 -3.33
N SER A 26 -16.96 11.07 -3.47
CA SER A 26 -15.78 11.88 -3.77
C SER A 26 -14.77 11.86 -2.60
N CYS A 27 -15.25 12.03 -1.36
CA CYS A 27 -14.41 11.93 -0.16
C CYS A 27 -13.80 10.52 0.00
N ILE A 28 -14.59 9.46 -0.26
CA ILE A 28 -14.12 8.07 -0.31
C ILE A 28 -12.98 7.92 -1.32
N THR A 29 -13.18 8.39 -2.56
CA THR A 29 -12.23 8.22 -3.66
C THR A 29 -10.93 8.98 -3.38
N CYS A 30 -11.02 10.20 -2.83
CA CYS A 30 -9.86 10.97 -2.37
C CYS A 30 -9.06 10.21 -1.29
N CYS A 31 -9.74 9.66 -0.28
CA CYS A 31 -9.11 8.84 0.75
C CYS A 31 -8.45 7.59 0.16
N LEU A 32 -9.09 6.90 -0.78
CA LEU A 32 -8.52 5.73 -1.47
C LEU A 32 -7.24 6.08 -2.23
N GLY A 33 -7.25 7.18 -2.99
CA GLY A 33 -6.10 7.67 -3.75
C GLY A 33 -4.89 7.93 -2.85
N PHE A 34 -5.09 8.64 -1.73
CA PHE A 34 -4.02 8.93 -0.77
C PHE A 34 -3.43 7.66 -0.14
N ASN A 35 -4.27 6.71 0.29
CA ASN A 35 -3.81 5.45 0.89
C ASN A 35 -3.04 4.59 -0.12
N CYS A 36 -3.45 4.60 -1.40
CA CYS A 36 -2.81 3.79 -2.44
C CYS A 36 -1.37 4.22 -2.73
N GLY A 37 -1.08 5.53 -2.69
CA GLY A 37 0.28 6.07 -2.90
C GLY A 37 1.27 5.63 -1.82
N GLY A 38 0.84 5.66 -0.54
CA GLY A 38 1.65 5.16 0.58
C GLY A 38 1.95 3.66 0.48
N PHE A 39 0.94 2.86 0.13
CA PHE A 39 1.06 1.41 -0.07
C PHE A 39 2.10 1.04 -1.13
N TYR A 40 2.04 1.67 -2.31
CA TYR A 40 3.00 1.41 -3.38
C TYR A 40 4.43 1.77 -2.96
N LYS A 41 4.62 2.87 -2.22
CA LYS A 41 5.94 3.28 -1.72
C LYS A 41 6.50 2.30 -0.68
N CYS A 42 5.67 1.76 0.21
CA CYS A 42 6.11 0.70 1.13
C CYS A 42 6.51 -0.56 0.34
N GLY A 43 5.70 -0.98 -0.63
CA GLY A 43 6.03 -2.11 -1.50
C GLY A 43 7.32 -1.93 -2.30
N THR A 44 7.63 -0.71 -2.76
CA THR A 44 8.90 -0.45 -3.47
C THR A 44 10.11 -0.47 -2.54
N LEU A 45 9.98 0.04 -1.30
CA LEU A 45 11.04 0.00 -0.29
C LEU A 45 11.38 -1.43 0.15
N VAL A 46 10.36 -2.27 0.36
CA VAL A 46 10.54 -3.69 0.74
C VAL A 46 11.17 -4.51 -0.38
N ALA A 47 10.76 -4.29 -1.64
CA ALA A 47 11.19 -5.10 -2.78
C ALA A 47 12.46 -4.57 -3.49
N ARG A 48 12.84 -3.31 -3.26
CA ARG A 48 14.02 -2.64 -3.84
C ARG A 48 14.16 -2.89 -5.35
N GLN A 49 15.20 -3.61 -5.78
CA GLN A 49 15.47 -3.94 -7.18
C GLN A 49 14.38 -4.79 -7.86
N TYR A 50 13.57 -5.53 -7.09
CA TYR A 50 12.44 -6.32 -7.60
C TYR A 50 11.09 -5.57 -7.54
N SER A 51 11.10 -4.30 -7.14
CA SER A 51 9.88 -3.49 -6.99
C SER A 51 9.04 -3.44 -8.26
N HIS A 52 9.63 -3.30 -9.45
CA HIS A 52 8.88 -3.28 -10.70
C HIS A 52 8.03 -4.54 -10.89
N PHE A 53 8.60 -5.73 -10.64
CA PHE A 53 7.87 -6.99 -10.72
C PHE A 53 6.74 -7.07 -9.68
N VAL A 54 7.01 -6.68 -8.42
CA VAL A 54 6.00 -6.69 -7.36
C VAL A 54 4.83 -5.74 -7.68
N ILE A 55 5.12 -4.54 -8.20
CA ILE A 55 4.08 -3.57 -8.62
C ILE A 55 3.26 -4.12 -9.80
N SER A 56 3.89 -4.75 -10.79
CA SER A 56 3.17 -5.39 -11.91
C SER A 56 2.18 -6.46 -11.42
N ASN A 57 2.57 -7.28 -10.44
CA ASN A 57 1.67 -8.27 -9.83
C ASN A 57 0.50 -7.60 -9.07
N ILE A 58 0.75 -6.52 -8.31
CA ILE A 58 -0.31 -5.74 -7.64
C ILE A 58 -1.29 -5.16 -8.67
N GLN A 59 -0.79 -4.64 -9.81
CA GLN A 59 -1.65 -4.11 -10.86
C GLN A 59 -2.46 -5.20 -11.56
N PHE A 60 -1.90 -6.40 -11.77
CA PHE A 60 -2.63 -7.55 -12.29
C PHE A 60 -3.80 -7.94 -11.37
N ILE A 61 -3.56 -8.00 -10.05
CA ILE A 61 -4.62 -8.25 -9.05
C ILE A 61 -5.70 -7.16 -9.11
N LYS A 62 -5.34 -5.89 -9.30
CA LYS A 62 -6.31 -4.79 -9.48
C LYS A 62 -7.19 -4.97 -10.73
N CYS A 63 -6.61 -5.42 -11.85
CA CYS A 63 -7.38 -5.73 -13.05
C CYS A 63 -8.35 -6.90 -12.81
N LEU A 64 -7.92 -7.95 -12.10
CA LEU A 64 -8.79 -9.06 -11.72
C LEU A 64 -9.95 -8.60 -10.82
N SER A 65 -9.69 -7.76 -9.81
CA SER A 65 -10.73 -7.17 -8.97
C SER A 65 -11.72 -6.30 -9.77
N LEU A 66 -11.27 -5.59 -10.79
CA LEU A 66 -12.13 -4.79 -11.68
C LEU A 66 -13.06 -5.66 -12.53
N LEU A 67 -12.66 -6.89 -12.88
CA LEU A 67 -13.53 -7.86 -13.56
C LEU A 67 -14.51 -8.55 -12.58
N ILE A 68 -14.05 -8.87 -11.37
CA ILE A 68 -14.86 -9.54 -10.34
C ILE A 68 -15.96 -8.61 -9.81
N GLY A 69 -15.72 -7.31 -9.65
CA GLY A 69 -16.69 -6.36 -9.11
C GLY A 69 -18.05 -6.36 -9.85
N PRO A 70 -18.08 -6.08 -11.17
CA PRO A 70 -19.30 -6.15 -11.98
C PRO A 70 -19.95 -7.53 -11.99
N LEU A 71 -19.16 -8.62 -12.00
CA LEU A 71 -19.67 -9.99 -11.92
C LEU A 71 -20.40 -10.26 -10.60
N LEU A 72 -19.83 -9.83 -9.48
CA LEU A 72 -20.48 -9.96 -8.16
C LEU A 72 -21.75 -9.11 -8.09
N VAL A 73 -21.74 -7.88 -8.59
CA VAL A 73 -22.94 -7.03 -8.63
C VAL A 73 -24.04 -7.65 -9.48
N ALA A 74 -23.71 -8.22 -10.64
CA ALA A 74 -24.67 -8.90 -11.52
C ALA A 74 -25.33 -10.15 -10.88
N ILE A 75 -24.63 -10.81 -9.93
CA ILE A 75 -25.16 -11.97 -9.20
C ILE A 75 -25.93 -11.54 -7.94
N PHE A 76 -25.41 -10.59 -7.18
CA PHE A 76 -25.97 -10.17 -5.88
C PHE A 76 -27.06 -9.10 -5.97
N VAL A 77 -27.17 -8.37 -7.08
CA VAL A 77 -28.19 -7.33 -7.31
C VAL A 77 -29.02 -7.67 -8.56
N PRO A 78 -29.85 -8.73 -8.53
CA PRO A 78 -30.72 -9.09 -9.64
C PRO A 78 -31.88 -8.10 -9.86
N GLN A 79 -32.16 -7.21 -8.89
CA GLN A 79 -33.17 -6.16 -9.01
C GLN A 79 -32.59 -4.81 -8.57
N SER A 80 -32.18 -3.99 -9.55
CA SER A 80 -31.44 -2.73 -9.34
C SER A 80 -32.19 -1.66 -8.54
N ASP A 81 -33.52 -1.73 -8.52
CA ASP A 81 -34.43 -0.80 -7.83
C ASP A 81 -34.39 -0.91 -6.29
N ASN A 82 -33.93 -2.04 -5.75
CA ASN A 82 -33.98 -2.26 -4.30
C ASN A 82 -32.71 -1.75 -3.59
N GLN A 83 -32.79 -0.55 -2.99
CA GLN A 83 -31.67 0.08 -2.27
C GLN A 83 -31.06 -0.77 -1.14
N VAL A 84 -31.81 -1.72 -0.57
CA VAL A 84 -31.30 -2.62 0.48
C VAL A 84 -30.23 -3.59 -0.05
N GLN A 85 -30.32 -3.98 -1.33
CA GLN A 85 -29.31 -4.83 -1.99
C GLN A 85 -27.99 -4.05 -2.14
N TRP A 86 -28.05 -2.80 -2.60
CA TRP A 86 -26.90 -1.91 -2.72
C TRP A 86 -26.23 -1.59 -1.38
N ARG A 87 -27.02 -1.37 -0.31
CA ARG A 87 -26.49 -1.22 1.06
C ARG A 87 -25.58 -2.38 1.46
N THR A 88 -25.96 -3.61 1.10
CA THR A 88 -25.17 -4.81 1.41
C THR A 88 -23.81 -4.78 0.69
N VAL A 89 -23.78 -4.37 -0.59
CA VAL A 89 -22.54 -4.23 -1.37
C VAL A 89 -21.60 -3.17 -0.78
N PHE A 90 -22.14 -2.04 -0.32
CA PHE A 90 -21.34 -0.97 0.32
C PHE A 90 -20.81 -1.37 1.70
N ILE A 91 -21.61 -2.06 2.53
CA ILE A 91 -21.17 -2.59 3.83
C ILE A 91 -20.09 -3.67 3.64
N MET A 92 -20.23 -4.56 2.65
CA MET A 92 -19.19 -5.54 2.31
C MET A 92 -17.87 -4.86 1.93
N HIS A 93 -17.91 -3.78 1.15
CA HIS A 93 -16.71 -2.98 0.85
C HIS A 93 -16.13 -2.29 2.09
N ALA A 94 -16.98 -1.74 2.98
CA ALA A 94 -16.53 -1.14 4.24
C ALA A 94 -15.76 -2.15 5.11
N VAL A 95 -16.31 -3.36 5.29
CA VAL A 95 -15.67 -4.44 6.05
C VAL A 95 -14.37 -4.89 5.40
N ALA A 96 -14.36 -5.11 4.08
CA ALA A 96 -13.15 -5.50 3.35
C ALA A 96 -12.02 -4.46 3.50
N LEU A 97 -12.35 -3.17 3.46
CA LEU A 97 -11.39 -2.08 3.69
C LEU A 97 -10.85 -2.08 5.13
N VAL A 98 -11.70 -2.32 6.14
CA VAL A 98 -11.26 -2.45 7.54
C VAL A 98 -10.31 -3.64 7.71
N VAL A 99 -10.67 -4.82 7.20
CA VAL A 99 -9.82 -6.03 7.26
C VAL A 99 -8.49 -5.81 6.54
N ALA A 100 -8.49 -5.18 5.37
CA ALA A 100 -7.26 -4.86 4.64
C ALA A 100 -6.35 -3.87 5.40
N ASN A 101 -6.93 -2.91 6.13
CA ASN A 101 -6.17 -2.00 7.00
C ASN A 101 -5.56 -2.76 8.20
N VAL A 102 -6.32 -3.66 8.84
CA VAL A 102 -5.80 -4.50 9.94
C VAL A 102 -4.68 -5.41 9.46
N ALA A 103 -4.85 -6.09 8.32
CA ALA A 103 -3.79 -6.89 7.71
C ALA A 103 -2.54 -6.05 7.40
N PHE A 104 -2.70 -4.81 6.92
CA PHE A 104 -1.57 -3.92 6.68
C PHE A 104 -0.78 -3.63 7.96
N PHE A 105 -1.41 -3.44 9.12
CA PHE A 105 -0.66 -3.25 10.37
C PHE A 105 0.22 -4.45 10.77
N PHE A 106 -0.13 -5.67 10.36
CA PHE A 106 0.70 -6.86 10.60
C PHE A 106 1.76 -7.11 9.50
N PHE A 107 1.47 -6.76 8.25
CA PHE A 107 2.35 -7.04 7.10
C PHE A 107 3.21 -5.84 6.65
N ALA A 108 2.91 -4.62 7.10
CA ALA A 108 3.70 -3.44 6.77
C ALA A 108 5.05 -3.48 7.48
N THR A 109 6.09 -3.81 6.72
CA THR A 109 7.47 -3.58 7.10
C THR A 109 8.06 -2.48 6.22
N ASP A 110 8.83 -1.58 6.82
CA ASP A 110 9.73 -0.65 6.11
C ASP A 110 11.01 -1.38 5.67
N GLN A 111 11.37 -2.44 6.38
CA GLN A 111 12.66 -3.10 6.22
C GLN A 111 12.74 -3.88 4.90
N PRO A 112 13.91 -3.86 4.25
CA PRO A 112 14.13 -4.59 3.00
C PRO A 112 13.93 -6.08 3.21
N ALA A 113 13.16 -6.72 2.33
CA ALA A 113 12.95 -8.16 2.43
C ALA A 113 14.28 -8.91 2.23
N HIS A 114 14.42 -10.06 2.89
CA HIS A 114 15.64 -10.88 2.88
C HIS A 114 16.08 -11.30 1.46
N PHE A 115 15.14 -11.43 0.50
CA PHE A 115 15.46 -11.71 -0.91
C PHE A 115 16.13 -10.53 -1.64
N THR A 116 16.14 -9.33 -1.06
CA THR A 116 16.83 -8.16 -1.63
C THR A 116 18.28 -8.01 -1.15
N THR A 117 18.67 -8.76 -0.11
CA THR A 117 20.00 -8.70 0.48
C THR A 117 20.96 -9.58 -0.32
N PHE A 118 21.76 -8.96 -1.19
CA PHE A 118 22.94 -9.65 -1.71
C PHE A 118 23.89 -9.89 -0.54
N SER A 119 24.07 -11.16 -0.16
CA SER A 119 25.12 -11.56 0.78
C SER A 119 26.48 -11.46 0.07
N SER A 120 27.00 -10.24 -0.06
CA SER A 120 28.42 -10.07 -0.36
C SER A 120 29.23 -10.69 0.80
N PRO A 121 30.32 -11.42 0.53
CA PRO A 121 31.20 -11.93 1.59
C PRO A 121 31.95 -10.84 2.39
N GLN A 122 31.54 -9.57 2.30
CA GLN A 122 32.15 -8.41 2.96
C GLN A 122 31.19 -7.75 3.96
N SER A 123 30.72 -8.54 4.93
CA SER A 123 30.24 -8.00 6.21
C SER A 123 30.90 -8.74 7.39
N LYS A 124 32.24 -8.78 7.35
CA LYS A 124 33.08 -9.07 8.53
C LYS A 124 34.33 -8.18 8.57
N VAL A 125 34.18 -6.92 8.17
CA VAL A 125 35.16 -5.86 8.44
C VAL A 125 34.47 -4.82 9.31
N ALA A 126 34.77 -4.87 10.61
CA ALA A 126 34.29 -3.89 11.56
C ALA A 126 34.94 -2.52 11.30
N PRO A 127 34.29 -1.40 11.70
CA PRO A 127 34.85 -0.07 11.53
C PRO A 127 35.93 0.21 12.59
N SER A 128 37.14 -0.28 12.37
CA SER A 128 38.31 0.07 13.18
C SER A 128 39.63 -0.15 12.43
N THR A 129 40.15 0.89 11.76
CA THR A 129 41.56 1.35 11.77
C THR A 129 41.70 2.47 10.75
N THR A 130 41.39 3.70 11.16
CA THR A 130 41.82 4.93 10.44
C THR A 130 43.28 5.29 10.79
N THR A 131 43.88 4.55 11.72
CA THR A 131 45.17 4.84 12.38
C THR A 131 46.40 4.26 11.66
N ALA A 132 46.41 4.24 10.33
CA ALA A 132 47.56 3.82 9.52
C ALA A 132 48.05 4.88 8.53
N VAL A 133 47.19 5.81 8.10
CA VAL A 133 47.52 6.83 7.09
C VAL A 133 48.31 8.01 7.68
N GLU A 134 48.25 8.22 9.00
CA GLU A 134 48.90 9.36 9.66
C GLU A 134 50.39 9.13 9.99
N THR A 135 50.83 7.87 10.09
CA THR A 135 52.24 7.55 10.35
C THR A 135 53.12 7.73 9.11
N GLU A 136 52.63 7.33 7.92
CA GLU A 136 53.40 7.44 6.67
C GLU A 136 53.64 8.90 6.26
N LYS A 137 52.62 9.76 6.37
CA LYS A 137 52.74 11.19 6.03
C LYS A 137 53.66 12.00 6.95
N LYS A 138 53.99 11.51 8.14
CA LYS A 138 54.90 12.21 9.06
C LYS A 138 56.38 11.85 8.86
N GLN A 139 56.68 10.78 8.11
CA GLN A 139 58.05 10.34 7.83
C GLN A 139 58.59 10.86 6.47
N VAL A 140 57.72 11.40 5.61
CA VAL A 140 58.07 12.03 4.32
C VAL A 140 57.76 13.54 4.35
N SER A 141 58.28 14.25 5.36
CA SER A 141 58.29 15.72 5.36
C SER A 141 59.38 16.30 6.27
N SER A 142 60.48 16.73 5.63
CA SER A 142 61.64 17.48 6.19
C SER A 142 62.64 16.71 7.08
N PRO A 143 63.92 17.13 7.13
CA PRO A 143 64.71 17.74 6.03
C PRO A 143 66.18 17.26 5.95
N VAL A 144 66.75 17.27 4.74
CA VAL A 144 68.17 17.58 4.46
C VAL A 144 68.21 18.37 3.15
#